data_AF-A0A1H7G788-F1
#
_entry.id   AF-A0A1H7G788-F1
#
_cell.length_a   1.000
_cell.length_b   1.000
_cell.length_c   1.000
_cell.angle_alpha   90.00
_cell.angle_beta   90.00
_cell.angle_gamma   90.00
#
_symmetry.space_group_name_H-M   'P 1'
#
loop_
_entity.id
_entity.type
_entity.pdbx_description
1 polymer ?
#
loop_
_entity_poly.entity_id
_entity_poly.type
_entity_poly.pdbx_seq_one_letter_code
_entity_poly.pdbx_strand_id
1 'polypeptide(L)' 'YIDYRNLRPKFVETFLAKLVNWDFVAKNFG' A
#
# COMPACT_ATOMS: atom_id res chain seq x y z
N TYR A 1 -2.05 -25.30 2.45
CA TYR A 1 -1.28 -24.12 1.99
C TYR A 1 -2.20 -23.19 1.22
N ILE A 2 -3.25 -22.69 1.89
CA ILE A 2 -4.17 -21.71 1.30
C ILE A 2 -4.77 -20.75 2.35
N ASP A 3 -4.49 -21.01 3.62
CA ASP A 3 -5.24 -20.47 4.77
C ASP A 3 -4.72 -19.12 5.26
N TYR A 4 -3.58 -18.63 4.76
CA TYR A 4 -2.95 -17.37 5.19
C TYR A 4 -3.19 -16.18 4.23
N ARG A 5 -4.23 -16.24 3.39
CA ARG A 5 -4.56 -15.18 2.41
C ARG A 5 -5.25 -13.95 3.02
N ASN A 6 -5.46 -13.92 4.33
CA ASN A 6 -6.29 -12.92 5.00
C ASN A 6 -5.49 -11.67 5.43
N LEU A 7 -4.19 -11.63 5.14
CA LEU A 7 -3.29 -10.54 5.52
C LEU A 7 -3.35 -9.32 4.57
N ARG A 8 -4.33 -9.26 3.67
CA ARG A 8 -4.56 -8.11 2.78
C ARG A 8 -4.64 -6.77 3.54
N PRO A 9 -5.25 -6.66 4.73
CA PRO A 9 -5.25 -5.41 5.50
C PRO A 9 -3.84 -4.95 5.90
N LYS A 10 -2.98 -5.88 6.30
CA LYS A 10 -1.60 -5.59 6.74
C LYS A 10 -0.69 -5.12 5.60
N PHE A 11 -0.94 -5.63 4.38
CA PHE A 11 -0.25 -5.15 3.19
C PHE A 11 -0.60 -3.68 2.89
N VAL A 12 -1.89 -3.33 2.94
CA VAL A 12 -2.35 -1.94 2.70
C VAL A 12 -1.77 -1.00 3.74
N GLU A 13 -1.75 -1.40 5.01
CA GLU A 13 -1.13 -0.62 6.10
C GLU A 13 0.35 -0.36 5.84
N THR A 14 1.13 -1.40 5.52
CA THR A 14 2.58 -1.26 5.29
C THR A 14 2.86 -0.42 4.05
N PHE A 15 2.06 -0.57 3.00
CA PHE A 15 2.19 0.17 1.76
C PHE A 15 1.97 1.68 1.98
N LEU A 16 0.87 2.04 2.64
CA LEU A 16 0.54 3.44 2.94
C LEU A 16 1.50 4.06 3.97
N ALA A 17 2.05 3.27 4.88
CA ALA A 17 2.97 3.78 5.90
C ALA A 17 4.41 3.99 5.40
N LYS A 18 4.90 3.17 4.46
CA LYS A 18 6.34 3.13 4.13
C LYS A 18 6.69 3.09 2.65
N LEU A 19 5.75 2.77 1.76
CA LEU A 19 6.05 2.48 0.35
C LEU A 19 5.40 3.45 -0.62
N VAL A 20 4.33 4.13 -0.21
CA VAL A 20 3.64 5.11 -1.06
C VAL A 20 4.54 6.32 -1.32
N ASN A 21 4.68 6.69 -2.59
CA ASN A 21 5.41 7.87 -3.03
C ASN A 21 4.43 9.01 -3.30
N TRP A 22 4.23 9.88 -2.30
CA TRP A 22 3.31 11.01 -2.42
C TRP A 22 3.76 12.09 -3.39
N ASP A 23 5.07 12.25 -3.62
CA ASP A 23 5.59 13.21 -4.60
C ASP A 23 5.22 12.81 -6.03
N PHE A 24 5.21 11.50 -6.32
CA PHE A 24 4.70 10.98 -7.58
C PHE A 24 3.19 11.23 -7.69
N VAL A 25 2.42 10.98 -6.63
CA VAL A 25 0.98 11.23 -6.62
C VAL A 25 0.69 12.71 -6.89
N ALA A 26 1.32 13.63 -6.16
CA ALA A 26 1.13 15.07 -6.31
C ALA A 26 1.42 15.57 -7.74
N LYS A 27 2.49 15.05 -8.38
CA LYS A 27 2.82 15.39 -9.78
C LYS A 27 1.77 14.93 -10.80
N ASN A 28 0.97 13.91 -10.47
CA ASN A 28 -0.10 13.43 -11.34
C ASN A 28 -1.46 14.07 -11.02
N PHE A 29 -1.59 14.81 -9.91
CA PHE A 29 -2.87 15.38 -9.48
C PHE A 29 -3.13 16.81 -9.97
N GLY A 30 -2.20 17.42 -10.70
CA GLY A 30 -2.39 18.74 -11.35
C GLY A 30 -2.05 19.91 -10.44
#